data_AF-A0A031HQ13-F1
#
_entry.id   AF-A0A031HQ13-F1
#
_cell.length_a   1.000
_cell.length_b   1.000
_cell.length_c   1.000
_cell.angle_alpha   90.00
_cell.angle_beta   90.00
_cell.angle_gamma   90.00
#
_symmetry.space_group_name_H-M   'P 1'
#
loop_
_entity.id
_entity.type
_entity.pdbx_description
1 polymer ?
#
loop_
_entity_poly.entity_id
_entity_poly.type
_entity_poly.pdbx_seq_one_letter_code
_entity_poly.pdbx_strand_id
1 'polypeptide(L)'
;MTKQEQFLWIVQTCLLANAINVSSGGQADRFRHEVSATGMFGNADEALRASELIPHDMDASSAAHDFLFFICSNLREGGEAGSPERCPDWMART
;
A
#
# COMPACT_ATOMS: atom_id res chain seq x y z
N MET A 1 15.97 9.20 10.85
CA MET A 1 14.97 8.17 10.56
C MET A 1 15.63 6.98 9.91
N THR A 2 15.34 5.76 10.37
CA THR A 2 15.74 4.50 9.72
C THR A 2 15.05 4.33 8.36
N LYS A 3 15.50 3.36 7.55
CA LYS A 3 14.85 3.05 6.26
C LYS A 3 13.39 2.64 6.46
N GLN A 4 13.13 1.87 7.52
CA GLN A 4 11.82 1.43 7.96
C GLN A 4 10.93 2.61 8.36
N GLU A 5 11.44 3.54 9.18
CA GLU A 5 10.70 4.74 9.58
C GLU A 5 10.34 5.63 8.37
N GLN A 6 11.27 5.77 7.41
CA GLN A 6 11.00 6.50 6.16
C GLN A 6 9.91 5.83 5.34
N PHE A 7 9.99 4.51 5.16
CA PHE A 7 8.98 3.72 4.45
C PHE A 7 7.60 3.85 5.11
N LEU A 8 7.51 3.62 6.43
CA LEU A 8 6.24 3.67 7.17
C LEU A 8 5.63 5.08 7.12
N TRP A 9 6.45 6.12 7.21
CA TRP A 9 5.99 7.50 7.08
C TRP A 9 5.40 7.79 5.70
N ILE A 10 6.06 7.33 4.62
CA ILE A 10 5.55 7.48 3.25
C ILE A 10 4.24 6.72 3.09
N VAL A 11 4.21 5.44 3.46
CA VAL A 11 3.04 4.57 3.32
C VAL A 11 1.84 5.12 4.07
N GLN A 12 2.00 5.52 5.34
CA GLN A 12 0.92 6.12 6.12
C GLN A 12 0.37 7.37 5.44
N THR A 13 1.26 8.27 4.99
CA THR A 13 0.87 9.53 4.35
C THR A 13 0.09 9.28 3.06
N CYS A 14 0.57 8.37 2.21
CA CYS A 14 -0.06 8.02 0.95
C CYS A 14 -1.39 7.27 1.14
N LEU A 15 -1.49 6.33 2.09
CA LEU A 15 -2.73 5.62 2.39
C LEU A 15 -3.83 6.58 2.86
N LEU A 16 -3.49 7.55 3.73
CA LEU A 16 -4.45 8.56 4.18
C LEU A 16 -4.89 9.47 3.03
N ALA A 17 -3.95 9.94 2.20
CA ALA A 17 -4.27 10.75 1.03
C ALA A 17 -5.17 10.00 0.04
N ASN A 18 -4.87 8.71 -0.22
CA ASN A 18 -5.66 7.86 -1.09
C ASN A 18 -7.07 7.63 -0.52
N ALA A 19 -7.20 7.33 0.78
CA ALA A 19 -8.50 7.15 1.44
C ALA A 19 -9.37 8.41 1.35
N ILE A 20 -8.78 9.61 1.54
CA ILE A 20 -9.47 10.89 1.36
C ILE A 20 -9.92 11.08 -0.09
N ASN A 21 -9.07 10.78 -1.07
CA ASN A 21 -9.38 10.91 -2.49
C ASN A 21 -10.51 9.95 -2.91
N VAL A 22 -10.43 8.67 -2.53
CA VAL A 22 -11.46 7.66 -2.78
C VAL A 22 -12.80 8.04 -2.13
N SER A 23 -12.75 8.53 -0.89
CA SER A 23 -13.95 8.90 -0.14
C SER A 23 -14.63 10.14 -0.73
N SER A 24 -13.86 11.13 -1.15
CA SER A 24 -14.38 12.37 -1.75
C SER A 24 -14.80 12.21 -3.22
N GLY A 25 -14.18 11.28 -3.95
CA GLY A 25 -14.47 11.01 -5.37
C GLY A 25 -15.67 10.11 -5.65
N GLY A 26 -16.49 9.78 -4.65
CA GLY A 26 -17.69 8.94 -4.83
C GLY A 26 -17.42 7.45 -5.04
N GLN A 27 -16.18 6.99 -4.84
CA GLN A 27 -15.79 5.58 -4.99
C GLN A 27 -15.70 4.85 -3.64
N ALA A 28 -16.14 5.50 -2.55
CA ALA A 28 -16.06 5.00 -1.18
C ALA A 28 -16.68 3.60 -1.02
N ASP A 29 -17.85 3.35 -1.61
CA ASP A 29 -18.51 2.05 -1.50
C ASP A 29 -17.75 0.94 -2.24
N ARG A 30 -17.18 1.25 -3.40
CA ARG A 30 -16.39 0.29 -4.20
C ARG A 30 -15.13 -0.15 -3.46
N PHE A 31 -14.44 0.77 -2.80
CA PHE A 31 -13.17 0.51 -2.11
C PHE A 31 -13.31 0.51 -0.58
N ARG A 32 -14.54 0.33 -0.06
CA ARG A 32 -14.84 0.38 1.37
C ARG A 32 -13.95 -0.54 2.19
N HIS A 33 -13.66 -1.73 1.66
CA HIS A 33 -12.83 -2.73 2.33
C HIS A 33 -11.37 -2.30 2.48
N GLU A 34 -10.88 -1.38 1.64
CA GLU A 34 -9.52 -0.82 1.70
C GLU A 34 -9.47 0.41 2.60
N VAL A 35 -10.49 1.29 2.54
CA VAL A 35 -10.48 2.59 3.24
C VAL A 35 -11.19 2.58 4.59
N SER A 36 -11.85 1.47 4.99
CA SER A 36 -12.43 1.33 6.32
C SER A 36 -11.36 1.27 7.40
N ALA A 37 -11.76 1.47 8.66
CA ALA A 37 -10.83 1.32 9.80
C ALA A 37 -10.16 -0.07 9.85
N THR A 38 -10.89 -1.14 9.50
CA THR A 38 -10.33 -2.50 9.46
C THR A 38 -9.40 -2.70 8.27
N GLY A 39 -9.73 -2.13 7.10
CA GLY A 39 -8.88 -2.16 5.92
C GLY A 39 -7.56 -1.44 6.16
N MET A 40 -7.65 -0.21 6.68
CA MET A 40 -6.49 0.60 7.03
C MET A 40 -5.62 -0.06 8.10
N PHE A 41 -6.21 -0.72 9.10
CA PHE A 41 -5.46 -1.48 10.09
C PHE A 41 -4.73 -2.67 9.48
N GLY A 42 -5.38 -3.44 8.60
CA GLY A 42 -4.74 -4.53 7.85
C GLY A 42 -3.59 -4.04 6.97
N ASN A 43 -3.76 -2.91 6.30
CA ASN A 43 -2.70 -2.29 5.50
C ASN A 43 -1.53 -1.83 6.37
N ALA A 44 -1.79 -1.32 7.58
CA ALA A 44 -0.74 -0.92 8.53
C ALA A 44 0.05 -2.12 9.06
N ASP A 45 -0.63 -3.23 9.39
CA ASP A 45 0.02 -4.48 9.81
C ASP A 45 0.93 -5.04 8.71
N GLU A 46 0.43 -5.06 7.47
CA GLU A 46 1.21 -5.51 6.32
C GLU A 46 2.39 -4.57 6.02
N ALA A 47 2.24 -3.26 6.22
CA ALA A 47 3.33 -2.28 6.09
C ALA A 47 4.43 -2.51 7.13
N LEU A 48 4.08 -2.80 8.39
CA LEU A 48 5.04 -3.14 9.44
C LEU A 48 5.83 -4.41 9.09
N ARG A 49 5.16 -5.43 8.56
CA ARG A 49 5.85 -6.63 8.08
C ARG A 49 6.77 -6.32 6.90
N ALA A 50 6.28 -5.58 5.91
CA ALA A 50 7.03 -5.21 4.73
C ALA A 50 8.26 -4.36 5.08
N SER A 51 8.19 -3.48 6.09
CA SER A 51 9.34 -2.66 6.47
C SER A 51 10.55 -3.49 6.90
N GLU A 52 10.34 -4.67 7.48
CA GLU A 52 11.41 -5.59 7.87
C GLU A 52 12.02 -6.38 6.70
N LEU A 53 11.37 -6.34 5.52
CA LEU A 53 11.78 -7.08 4.32
C LEU A 53 12.41 -6.21 3.24
N ILE A 54 12.48 -4.89 3.44
CA ILE A 54 13.02 -3.97 2.45
C ILE A 54 14.47 -4.36 2.13
N PRO A 55 14.80 -4.68 0.85
CA PRO A 55 16.15 -5.04 0.47
C PRO A 55 17.19 -3.98 0.86
N HIS A 56 18.42 -4.42 1.12
CA HIS A 56 19.48 -3.50 1.55
C HIS A 56 19.80 -2.45 0.48
N ASP A 57 19.73 -2.82 -0.79
CA ASP A 57 19.99 -2.01 -1.98
C ASP A 57 18.76 -1.22 -2.49
N MET A 58 17.59 -1.42 -1.90
CA MET A 58 16.37 -0.66 -2.22
C MET A 58 16.21 0.53 -1.27
N ASP A 59 15.86 1.71 -1.81
CA ASP A 59 15.52 2.86 -0.98
C ASP A 59 14.07 2.81 -0.45
N ALA A 60 13.79 3.57 0.61
CA ALA A 60 12.49 3.56 1.27
C ALA A 60 11.35 4.06 0.37
N SER A 61 11.63 4.95 -0.59
CA SER A 61 10.62 5.52 -1.48
C SER A 61 10.19 4.51 -2.54
N SER A 62 11.15 3.77 -3.10
CA SER A 62 10.92 2.71 -4.08
C SER A 62 10.14 1.55 -3.44
N ALA A 63 10.53 1.14 -2.23
CA ALA A 63 9.79 0.14 -1.47
C ALA A 63 8.34 0.59 -1.17
N ALA A 64 8.15 1.85 -0.78
CA ALA A 64 6.82 2.39 -0.50
C ALA A 64 5.95 2.46 -1.76
N HIS A 65 6.54 2.80 -2.91
CA HIS A 65 5.85 2.78 -4.20
C HIS A 65 5.36 1.37 -4.54
N ASP A 66 6.24 0.38 -4.51
CA ASP A 66 5.89 -1.04 -4.75
C ASP A 66 4.75 -1.51 -3.84
N PHE A 67 4.87 -1.20 -2.54
CA PHE A 67 3.87 -1.56 -1.54
C PHE A 67 2.50 -0.93 -1.83
N LEU A 68 2.47 0.37 -2.13
CA LEU A 68 1.23 1.13 -2.32
C LEU A 68 0.46 0.66 -3.56
N PHE A 69 1.15 0.42 -4.66
CA PHE A 69 0.53 -0.10 -5.87
C PHE A 69 0.01 -1.52 -5.64
N PHE A 70 0.79 -2.38 -4.98
CA PHE A 70 0.33 -3.72 -4.61
C PHE A 70 -0.93 -3.71 -3.70
N ILE A 71 -0.96 -2.88 -2.67
CA ILE A 71 -2.04 -2.88 -1.65
C ILE A 71 -3.29 -2.10 -2.09
N CYS A 72 -3.13 -0.96 -2.79
CA CYS A 72 -4.26 -0.11 -3.16
C CYS A 72 -4.78 -0.49 -4.54
N SER A 73 -5.84 -1.29 -4.61
CA SER A 73 -6.34 -1.81 -5.88
C SER A 73 -6.84 -0.69 -6.82
N ASN A 74 -7.23 0.45 -6.26
CA ASN A 74 -7.66 1.62 -7.01
C ASN A 74 -6.53 2.35 -7.75
N LEU A 75 -5.25 2.07 -7.44
CA LEU A 75 -4.09 2.68 -8.09
C LEU A 75 -3.57 1.86 -9.27
N ARG A 76 -4.11 0.66 -9.50
CA ARG A 76 -3.70 -0.23 -10.58
C ARG A 76 -4.07 0.35 -11.94
N GLU A 77 -3.08 0.67 -12.76
CA GLU A 77 -3.31 1.11 -14.14
C GLU A 77 -3.95 -0.03 -14.95
N GLY A 78 -5.03 0.25 -15.67
CA GLY A 78 -5.62 -0.73 -16.58
C GLY A 78 -6.58 -1.73 -15.94
N GLY A 79 -7.49 -1.27 -15.07
CA GLY A 79 -8.93 -1.47 -15.28
C GLY A 79 -9.55 -2.87 -15.42
N GLU A 80 -8.84 -3.97 -15.20
CA GLU A 80 -9.48 -5.28 -15.04
C GLU A 80 -9.61 -5.63 -13.56
N ALA A 81 -10.85 -5.54 -13.06
CA ALA A 81 -11.21 -6.15 -11.80
C ALA A 81 -10.92 -7.66 -11.89
N GLY A 82 -9.77 -8.10 -11.39
CA GLY A 82 -9.38 -9.52 -11.38
C GLY A 82 -7.96 -9.82 -11.86
N SER A 83 -7.23 -8.88 -12.45
CA SER A 83 -5.80 -9.07 -12.70
C SER A 83 -5.01 -8.85 -11.40
N PRO A 84 -4.37 -9.89 -10.84
CA PRO A 84 -3.56 -9.71 -9.65
C PRO A 84 -2.33 -8.91 -10.05
N GLU A 85 -2.17 -7.73 -9.45
CA GLU A 85 -0.86 -7.09 -9.49
C GLU A 85 0.12 -8.02 -8.80
N ARG A 86 1.24 -8.27 -9.48
CA ARG A 86 2.23 -9.23 -9.02
C ARG A 86 2.80 -8.69 -7.72
N CYS A 87 2.56 -9.41 -6.62
CA CYS A 87 3.18 -9.14 -5.33
C CYS A 87 4.69 -8.94 -5.56
N PRO A 88 5.27 -7.81 -5.12
CA PRO A 88 6.71 -7.59 -5.25
C PRO A 88 7.46 -8.78 -4.67
N ASP A 89 8.46 -9.28 -5.39
CA ASP A 89 9.14 -10.53 -5.00
C ASP A 89 9.75 -10.43 -3.58
N TRP A 90 10.16 -9.23 -3.16
CA TRP A 90 10.69 -8.96 -1.81
C TRP A 90 9.61 -8.97 -0.70
N MET A 91 8.33 -8.84 -1.07
CA MET A 91 7.19 -8.93 -0.15
C MET A 91 6.58 -10.33 -0.07
N ALA A 92 6.93 -11.24 -0.99
CA ALA A 92 6.29 -12.55 -1.11
C ALA A 92 6.45 -13.38 0.19
N ARG A 93 5.36 -14.04 0.61
CA ARG A 93 5.39 -15.00 1.72
C ARG A 93 5.91 -16.34 1.17
N THR A 94 6.97 -16.86 1.78
CA THR A 94 7.52 -18.20 1.50
C THR A 94 6.91 -19.26 2.40
#